data_AF-A0A7V0ZNG4-F1
#
_entry.id   AF-A0A7V0ZNG4-F1
#
_cell.length_a   1.000
_cell.length_b   1.000
_cell.length_c   1.000
_cell.angle_alpha   90.00
_cell.angle_beta   90.00
_cell.angle_gamma   90.00
#
_symmetry.space_group_name_H-M   'P 1'
#
loop_
_entity.id
_entity.type
_entity.pdbx_description
1 polymer ?
#
loop_
_entity_poly.entity_id
_entity_poly.type
_entity_poly.pdbx_seq_one_letter_code
_entity_poly.pdbx_strand_id
1 'polypeptide(L)'
;QEQIAQARVTRQRIVPLMRSMADALEKFVVLDLPFHHEQRISSVLQLKQRLNQPDLSVSAKFRLLLEAYQLEQDYGGKIEAWRGPLQFAGEDLSVEYLRVGRAALYFHSLDGETSGYWDAKEDSWITLDADYNRGLAQALRVAKNLVAPRLLQLPMRVPGGDS
;
A
#
# COMPACT_ATOMS: atom_id res chain seq x y z
N GLN A 1 -29.03 -31.48 -18.55
CA GLN A 1 -29.61 -30.76 -17.38
C GLN A 1 -28.67 -30.74 -16.17
N GLU A 2 -27.88 -31.81 -15.91
CA GLU A 2 -26.90 -31.86 -14.81
C GLU A 2 -25.79 -30.79 -14.87
N GLN A 3 -25.24 -30.48 -16.04
CA GLN A 3 -24.21 -29.44 -16.18
C GLN A 3 -24.70 -28.03 -15.76
N ILE A 4 -25.98 -27.73 -15.98
CA ILE A 4 -26.59 -26.45 -15.57
C ILE A 4 -26.76 -26.42 -14.04
N ALA A 5 -27.12 -27.55 -13.43
CA ALA A 5 -27.24 -27.68 -11.99
C ALA A 5 -25.89 -27.58 -11.27
N GLN A 6 -24.84 -28.24 -11.77
CA GLN A 6 -23.47 -28.10 -11.25
C GLN A 6 -22.95 -26.67 -11.41
N ALA A 7 -23.14 -26.03 -12.57
CA ALA A 7 -22.77 -24.63 -12.77
C ALA A 7 -23.52 -23.67 -11.84
N ARG A 8 -24.75 -24.02 -11.43
CA ARG A 8 -25.54 -23.24 -10.44
C ARG A 8 -25.01 -23.42 -9.03
N VAL A 9 -24.68 -24.64 -8.61
CA VAL A 9 -24.12 -24.93 -7.27
C VAL A 9 -22.74 -24.28 -7.11
N THR A 10 -21.89 -24.35 -8.14
CA THR A 10 -20.58 -23.69 -8.14
C THR A 10 -20.72 -22.17 -8.04
N ARG A 11 -21.67 -21.57 -8.77
CA ARG A 11 -21.99 -20.13 -8.66
C ARG A 11 -22.43 -19.71 -7.27
N GLN A 12 -23.28 -20.51 -6.63
CA GLN A 12 -23.78 -20.23 -5.28
C GLN A 12 -22.68 -20.23 -4.21
N ARG A 13 -21.56 -20.92 -4.46
CA ARG A 13 -20.41 -20.99 -3.53
C ARG A 13 -19.30 -19.99 -3.85
N ILE A 14 -19.04 -19.72 -5.12
CA ILE A 14 -17.92 -18.84 -5.53
C ILE A 14 -18.21 -17.36 -5.24
N VAL A 15 -19.45 -16.89 -5.40
CA VAL A 15 -19.76 -15.47 -5.14
C VAL A 15 -19.55 -15.08 -3.67
N PRO A 16 -20.02 -15.86 -2.68
CA PRO A 16 -19.66 -15.63 -1.28
C PRO A 16 -18.14 -15.61 -1.04
N LEU A 17 -17.39 -16.54 -1.65
CA LEU A 17 -15.94 -16.57 -1.52
C LEU A 17 -15.28 -15.31 -2.06
N MET A 18 -15.68 -14.83 -3.25
CA MET A 18 -15.16 -13.58 -3.82
C MET A 18 -15.41 -12.38 -2.91
N ARG A 19 -16.55 -12.33 -2.21
CA ARG A 19 -16.83 -11.29 -1.22
C ARG A 19 -15.88 -11.38 -0.03
N SER A 20 -15.69 -12.57 0.53
CA SER A 20 -14.73 -12.78 1.62
C SER A 20 -13.29 -12.42 1.22
N MET A 21 -12.90 -12.70 -0.03
CA MET A 21 -11.61 -12.28 -0.56
C MET A 21 -11.47 -10.76 -0.70
N ALA A 22 -12.54 -10.06 -1.07
CA ALA A 22 -12.55 -8.59 -1.11
C ALA A 22 -12.51 -7.99 0.31
N ASP A 23 -13.20 -8.60 1.27
CA ASP A 23 -13.13 -8.19 2.69
C ASP A 23 -11.72 -8.42 3.27
N ALA A 24 -11.05 -9.50 2.88
CA ALA A 24 -9.66 -9.75 3.25
C ALA A 24 -8.72 -8.71 2.64
N LEU A 25 -8.96 -8.29 1.39
CA LEU A 25 -8.18 -7.25 0.72
C LEU A 25 -8.35 -5.89 1.41
N GLU A 26 -9.57 -5.55 1.84
CA GLU A 26 -9.84 -4.34 2.61
C GLU A 26 -9.06 -4.33 3.92
N LYS A 27 -9.17 -5.42 4.70
CA LYS A 27 -8.41 -5.56 5.96
C LYS A 27 -6.91 -5.47 5.73
N PHE A 28 -6.42 -6.04 4.64
CA PHE A 28 -5.02 -5.96 4.28
C PHE A 28 -4.58 -4.51 4.02
N VAL A 29 -5.36 -3.72 3.27
CA VAL A 29 -5.06 -2.29 3.07
C VAL A 29 -5.11 -1.50 4.38
N VAL A 30 -6.06 -1.82 5.27
CA VAL A 30 -6.19 -1.17 6.58
C VAL A 30 -4.99 -1.43 7.50
N LEU A 31 -4.44 -2.65 7.48
CA LEU A 31 -3.35 -3.07 8.36
C LEU A 31 -1.95 -2.82 7.78
N ASP A 32 -1.88 -2.28 6.58
CA ASP A 32 -0.64 -2.04 5.85
C ASP A 32 -0.13 -0.61 6.07
N LEU A 33 1.07 -0.31 5.55
CA LEU A 33 1.61 1.04 5.60
C LEU A 33 0.63 2.06 4.98
N PRO A 34 0.46 3.28 5.56
CA PRO A 34 -0.57 4.24 5.17
C PRO A 34 -0.22 5.03 3.90
N PHE A 35 0.27 4.37 2.86
CA PHE A 35 0.53 4.99 1.56
C PHE A 35 -0.70 4.91 0.67
N HIS A 36 -0.99 6.01 -0.04
CA HIS A 36 -2.14 6.14 -0.95
C HIS A 36 -3.44 5.58 -0.33
N HIS A 37 -3.58 5.70 0.99
CA HIS A 37 -4.50 4.88 1.77
C HIS A 37 -5.95 5.11 1.36
N GLU A 38 -6.35 6.38 1.26
CA GLU A 38 -7.69 6.77 0.81
C GLU A 38 -8.04 6.21 -0.57
N GLN A 39 -7.09 6.31 -1.52
CA GLN A 39 -7.28 5.80 -2.87
C GLN A 39 -7.45 4.27 -2.85
N ARG A 40 -6.58 3.55 -2.14
CA ARG A 40 -6.61 2.08 -2.06
C ARG A 40 -7.89 1.58 -1.41
N ILE A 41 -8.31 2.18 -0.29
CA ILE A 41 -9.58 1.85 0.36
C ILE A 41 -10.76 2.13 -0.59
N SER A 42 -10.78 3.28 -1.25
CA SER A 42 -11.83 3.61 -2.23
C SER A 42 -11.91 2.58 -3.36
N SER A 43 -10.76 2.15 -3.92
CA SER A 43 -10.71 1.11 -4.94
C SER A 43 -11.27 -0.23 -4.45
N VAL A 44 -10.97 -0.65 -3.22
CA VAL A 44 -11.51 -1.90 -2.66
C VAL A 44 -13.02 -1.79 -2.39
N LEU A 45 -13.50 -0.65 -1.88
CA LEU A 45 -14.93 -0.42 -1.69
C LEU A 45 -15.70 -0.47 -3.02
N GLN A 46 -15.14 0.13 -4.08
CA GLN A 46 -15.70 0.05 -5.43
C GLN A 46 -15.71 -1.40 -5.94
N LEU A 47 -14.63 -2.17 -5.72
CA LEU A 47 -14.61 -3.61 -6.05
C LEU A 47 -15.76 -4.35 -5.35
N LYS A 48 -15.94 -4.15 -4.05
CA LYS A 48 -17.01 -4.79 -3.26
C LYS A 48 -18.39 -4.46 -3.82
N GLN A 49 -18.63 -3.21 -4.22
CA GLN A 49 -19.87 -2.80 -4.88
C GLN A 49 -20.08 -3.53 -6.21
N ARG A 50 -19.05 -3.60 -7.06
CA ARG A 50 -19.13 -4.31 -8.35
C ARG A 50 -19.36 -5.81 -8.18
N LEU A 51 -18.78 -6.45 -7.17
CA LEU A 51 -19.03 -7.87 -6.88
C LEU A 51 -20.51 -8.14 -6.52
N ASN A 52 -21.24 -7.13 -6.03
CA ASN A 52 -22.66 -7.23 -5.69
C ASN A 52 -23.61 -6.93 -6.86
N GLN A 53 -23.13 -6.36 -7.96
CA GLN A 53 -23.94 -6.05 -9.13
C GLN A 53 -24.48 -7.34 -9.80
N PRO A 54 -25.81 -7.46 -10.04
CA PRO A 54 -26.42 -8.69 -10.54
C PRO A 54 -26.19 -8.93 -12.05
N ASP A 55 -25.97 -7.87 -12.81
CA ASP A 55 -25.73 -7.85 -14.26
C ASP A 55 -24.31 -8.30 -14.65
N LEU A 56 -23.36 -8.27 -13.71
CA LEU A 56 -22.00 -8.76 -13.95
C LEU A 56 -21.93 -10.29 -13.89
N SER A 57 -21.40 -10.87 -14.97
CA SER A 57 -21.07 -12.29 -15.01
C SER A 57 -20.04 -12.67 -13.94
N VAL A 58 -20.07 -13.93 -13.50
CA VAL A 58 -19.13 -14.46 -12.50
C VAL A 58 -17.69 -14.34 -12.98
N SER A 59 -17.42 -14.62 -14.25
CA SER A 59 -16.09 -14.49 -14.83
C SER A 59 -15.60 -13.04 -14.83
N ALA A 60 -16.48 -12.06 -15.07
CA ALA A 60 -16.13 -10.65 -14.98
C ALA A 60 -15.79 -10.25 -13.54
N LYS A 61 -16.60 -10.68 -12.57
CA LYS A 61 -16.34 -10.46 -11.13
C LYS A 61 -14.99 -11.04 -10.70
N PHE A 62 -14.68 -12.25 -11.15
CA PHE A 62 -13.41 -12.91 -10.85
C PHE A 62 -12.22 -12.16 -11.45
N ARG A 63 -12.32 -11.66 -12.70
CA ARG A 63 -11.27 -10.83 -13.29
C ARG A 63 -11.02 -9.54 -12.49
N LEU A 64 -12.08 -8.82 -12.11
CA LEU A 64 -11.96 -7.61 -11.30
C LEU A 64 -11.26 -7.89 -9.95
N LEU A 65 -11.59 -9.01 -9.32
CA LEU A 65 -10.93 -9.43 -8.10
C LEU A 65 -9.44 -9.69 -8.33
N LEU A 66 -9.08 -10.45 -9.37
CA LEU A 66 -7.68 -10.72 -9.69
C LEU A 66 -6.89 -9.44 -10.03
N GLU A 67 -7.49 -8.51 -10.78
CA GLU A 67 -6.89 -7.22 -11.10
C GLU A 67 -6.59 -6.42 -9.82
N ALA A 68 -7.51 -6.41 -8.86
CA ALA A 68 -7.30 -5.75 -7.57
C ALA A 68 -6.16 -6.40 -6.76
N TYR A 69 -6.09 -7.73 -6.74
CA TYR A 69 -4.98 -8.45 -6.10
C TYR A 69 -3.64 -8.20 -6.81
N GLN A 70 -3.62 -8.14 -8.14
CA GLN A 70 -2.42 -7.82 -8.92
C GLN A 70 -1.93 -6.40 -8.61
N LEU A 71 -2.83 -5.42 -8.54
CA LEU A 71 -2.49 -4.06 -8.17
C LEU A 71 -1.90 -4.00 -6.74
N GLU A 72 -2.50 -4.71 -5.80
CA GLU A 72 -1.98 -4.76 -4.43
C GLU A 72 -0.62 -5.49 -4.34
N GLN A 73 -0.43 -6.56 -5.12
CA GLN A 73 0.86 -7.24 -5.23
C GLN A 73 1.95 -6.32 -5.81
N ASP A 74 1.61 -5.52 -6.81
CA ASP A 74 2.50 -4.57 -7.47
C ASP A 74 3.10 -3.53 -6.52
N TYR A 75 2.36 -3.13 -5.48
CA TYR A 75 2.90 -2.25 -4.45
C TYR A 75 4.01 -2.92 -3.61
N GLY A 76 4.04 -4.25 -3.53
CA GLY A 76 5.01 -4.99 -2.71
C GLY A 76 6.48 -4.77 -3.09
N GLY A 77 6.78 -4.59 -4.38
CA GLY A 77 8.16 -4.55 -4.89
C GLY A 77 8.64 -3.18 -5.41
N LYS A 78 7.78 -2.17 -5.42
CA LYS A 78 8.11 -0.86 -6.01
C LYS A 78 8.74 0.08 -5.00
N ILE A 79 9.82 0.75 -5.41
CA ILE A 79 10.29 1.97 -4.75
C ILE A 79 9.56 3.17 -5.39
N GLU A 80 9.04 4.06 -4.56
CA GLU A 80 8.22 5.18 -5.02
C GLU A 80 8.51 6.41 -4.19
N ALA A 81 8.46 7.59 -4.81
CA ALA A 81 8.52 8.86 -4.12
C ALA A 81 7.49 9.84 -4.65
N TRP A 82 6.84 10.56 -3.74
CA TRP A 82 5.85 11.59 -4.07
C TRP A 82 5.90 12.73 -3.04
N ARG A 83 5.25 13.84 -3.35
CA ARG A 83 5.07 14.95 -2.40
C ARG A 83 3.68 14.93 -1.82
N GLY A 84 3.55 15.28 -0.56
CA GLY A 84 2.25 15.41 0.08
C GLY A 84 2.31 16.21 1.38
N PRO A 85 1.14 16.56 1.93
CA PRO A 85 1.06 17.13 3.27
C PRO A 85 1.38 16.06 4.31
N LEU A 86 1.91 16.49 5.45
CA LEU A 86 2.15 15.68 6.63
C LEU A 86 1.86 16.53 7.86
N GLN A 87 0.98 16.07 8.75
CA GLN A 87 0.86 16.64 10.08
C GLN A 87 1.88 15.98 11.01
N PHE A 88 2.86 16.73 11.49
CA PHE A 88 3.97 16.21 12.30
C PHE A 88 4.34 17.21 13.40
N ALA A 89 4.49 16.72 14.64
CA ALA A 89 4.81 17.55 15.81
C ALA A 89 3.88 18.76 16.03
N GLY A 90 2.63 18.69 15.57
CA GLY A 90 1.65 19.78 15.68
C GLY A 90 1.71 20.82 14.54
N GLU A 91 2.56 20.59 13.53
CA GLU A 91 2.71 21.45 12.36
C GLU A 91 2.27 20.74 11.08
N ASP A 92 1.72 21.49 10.12
CA ASP A 92 1.42 21.00 8.78
C ASP A 92 2.61 21.25 7.86
N LEU A 93 3.31 20.18 7.51
CA LEU A 93 4.49 20.19 6.66
C LEU A 93 4.15 19.73 5.24
N SER A 94 4.84 20.29 4.25
CA SER A 94 4.94 19.66 2.94
C SER A 94 6.21 18.83 2.90
N VAL A 95 6.10 17.55 2.57
CA VAL A 95 7.21 16.59 2.64
C VAL A 95 7.33 15.78 1.35
N GLU A 96 8.50 15.17 1.15
CA GLU A 96 8.70 14.10 0.20
C GLU A 96 8.58 12.76 0.89
N TYR A 97 7.62 11.95 0.48
CA TYR A 97 7.48 10.58 0.93
C TYR A 97 8.39 9.67 0.10
N LEU A 98 8.99 8.68 0.75
CA LEU A 98 9.68 7.57 0.12
C LEU A 98 9.06 6.27 0.61
N ARG A 99 8.60 5.44 -0.32
CA ARG A 99 8.11 4.09 -0.02
C ARG A 99 9.06 3.07 -0.62
N VAL A 100 9.43 2.07 0.18
CA VAL A 100 10.24 0.94 -0.25
C VAL A 100 9.38 -0.32 -0.14
N GLY A 101 8.66 -0.63 -1.21
CA GLY A 101 7.71 -1.73 -1.25
C GLY A 101 6.66 -1.59 -0.14
N ARG A 102 6.47 -2.68 0.62
CA ARG A 102 5.67 -2.71 1.86
C ARG A 102 6.53 -2.78 3.12
N ALA A 103 7.85 -2.68 2.96
CA ALA A 103 8.78 -2.90 4.07
C ALA A 103 9.02 -1.62 4.87
N ALA A 104 8.98 -0.46 4.21
CA ALA A 104 9.20 0.81 4.88
C ALA A 104 8.55 1.98 4.15
N LEU A 105 8.15 2.98 4.94
CA LEU A 105 7.63 4.26 4.50
C LEU A 105 8.35 5.36 5.28
N TYR A 106 8.86 6.35 4.58
CA TYR A 106 9.61 7.48 5.14
C TYR A 106 9.02 8.80 4.66
N PHE A 107 9.30 9.86 5.40
CA PHE A 107 9.20 11.22 4.90
C PHE A 107 10.54 11.96 5.05
N HIS A 108 10.71 12.97 4.21
CA HIS A 108 11.80 13.94 4.28
C HIS A 108 11.20 15.34 4.10
N SER A 109 11.50 16.27 5.00
CA SER A 109 11.08 17.66 4.86
C SER A 109 11.72 18.31 3.63
N LEU A 110 11.04 19.30 3.05
CA LEU A 110 11.53 19.96 1.83
C LEU A 110 12.77 20.84 2.06
N ASP A 111 12.99 21.29 3.29
CA ASP A 111 14.23 21.98 3.70
C ASP A 111 15.39 21.00 3.92
N GLY A 112 15.12 19.70 4.01
CA GLY A 112 16.10 18.64 4.19
C GLY A 112 16.57 18.40 5.61
N GLU A 113 16.02 19.12 6.59
CA GLU A 113 16.48 19.09 7.99
C GLU A 113 15.86 17.95 8.80
N THR A 114 14.63 17.55 8.46
CA THR A 114 13.88 16.54 9.23
C THR A 114 13.52 15.35 8.36
N SER A 115 13.75 14.16 8.89
CA SER A 115 13.28 12.91 8.29
C SER A 115 12.61 12.04 9.34
N GLY A 116 11.74 11.14 8.89
CA GLY A 116 11.14 10.16 9.77
C GLY A 116 10.72 8.91 9.01
N TYR A 117 10.34 7.88 9.75
CA TYR A 117 9.76 6.66 9.23
C TYR A 117 8.43 6.38 9.92
N TRP A 118 7.57 5.64 9.23
CA TRP A 118 6.32 5.17 9.79
C TRP A 118 6.57 3.95 10.66
N ASP A 119 6.17 4.01 11.92
CA ASP A 119 6.13 2.85 12.79
C ASP A 119 4.72 2.26 12.84
N ALA A 120 4.58 1.03 12.32
CA ALA A 120 3.29 0.35 12.26
C ALA A 120 2.81 -0.19 13.62
N LYS A 121 3.67 -0.30 14.64
CA LYS A 121 3.24 -0.70 16.00
C LYS A 121 2.67 0.48 16.77
N GLU A 122 3.30 1.65 16.63
CA GLU A 122 2.90 2.89 17.29
C GLU A 122 1.88 3.70 16.46
N ASP A 123 1.58 3.26 15.23
CA ASP A 123 0.68 3.92 14.28
C ASP A 123 1.03 5.42 14.11
N SER A 124 2.33 5.71 14.06
CA SER A 124 2.82 7.08 14.10
C SER A 124 4.17 7.26 13.40
N TRP A 125 4.50 8.52 13.13
CA TRP A 125 5.77 8.91 12.56
C TRP A 125 6.85 9.07 13.65
N ILE A 126 7.99 8.42 13.46
CA ILE A 126 9.15 8.52 14.34
C ILE A 126 10.28 9.24 13.63
N THR A 127 10.83 10.27 14.28
CA THR A 127 11.98 11.03 13.76
C THR A 127 13.20 10.14 13.60
N LEU A 128 13.92 10.32 12.49
CA LEU A 128 15.23 9.73 12.27
C LEU A 128 16.34 10.69 12.73
N ASP A 129 17.47 10.12 13.15
CA ASP A 129 18.68 10.90 13.38
C ASP A 129 19.11 11.63 12.09
N ALA A 130 19.65 12.85 12.23
CA ALA A 130 20.05 13.71 11.13
C ALA A 130 21.11 13.05 10.22
N ASP A 131 21.90 12.12 10.76
CA ASP A 131 22.86 11.32 9.99
C ASP A 131 22.21 10.53 8.84
N TYR A 132 20.92 10.21 8.94
CA TYR A 132 20.17 9.52 7.89
C TYR A 132 19.63 10.44 6.78
N ASN A 133 19.56 11.75 7.00
CA ASN A 133 18.96 12.71 6.05
C ASN A 133 19.61 12.62 4.66
N ARG A 134 20.96 12.53 4.62
CA ARG A 134 21.70 12.42 3.36
C ARG A 134 21.36 11.14 2.59
N GLY A 135 21.28 10.01 3.30
CA GLY A 135 20.93 8.71 2.72
C GLY A 135 19.51 8.70 2.17
N LEU A 136 18.56 9.32 2.89
CA LEU A 136 17.17 9.41 2.47
C LEU A 136 16.99 10.33 1.26
N ALA A 137 17.61 11.49 1.24
CA ALA A 137 17.62 12.39 0.08
C ALA A 137 18.18 11.68 -1.17
N GLN A 138 19.21 10.86 -0.97
CA GLN A 138 19.79 10.05 -2.04
C GLN A 138 18.82 8.98 -2.57
N ALA A 139 18.09 8.31 -1.67
CA ALA A 139 17.10 7.31 -2.02
C ALA A 139 15.88 7.92 -2.75
N LEU A 140 15.43 9.10 -2.32
CA LEU A 140 14.39 9.88 -3.00
C LEU A 140 14.77 10.18 -4.46
N ARG A 141 16.04 10.55 -4.71
CA ARG A 141 16.52 10.78 -6.08
C ARG A 141 16.52 9.50 -6.93
N VAL A 142 16.87 8.36 -6.34
CA VAL A 142 16.81 7.05 -7.02
C VAL A 142 15.36 6.69 -7.33
N ALA A 143 14.44 6.84 -6.38
CA ALA A 143 13.02 6.55 -6.55
C ALA A 143 12.36 7.42 -7.66
N LYS A 144 12.83 8.65 -7.81
CA LYS A 144 12.42 9.59 -8.87
C LYS A 144 13.13 9.36 -10.21
N ASN A 145 13.96 8.32 -10.34
CA ASN A 145 14.79 8.04 -11.52
C ASN A 145 15.73 9.20 -11.92
N LEU A 146 16.12 10.06 -10.97
CA LEU A 146 17.05 11.17 -11.22
C LEU A 146 18.51 10.72 -11.24
N VAL A 147 18.79 9.53 -10.75
CA VAL A 147 20.10 8.88 -10.70
C VAL A 147 19.93 7.38 -10.91
N ALA A 148 20.98 6.69 -11.36
CA ALA A 148 20.95 5.25 -11.60
C ALA A 148 20.64 4.46 -10.31
N PRO A 149 19.92 3.33 -10.40
CA PRO A 149 19.71 2.42 -9.28
C PRO A 149 21.04 1.96 -8.68
N ARG A 150 21.10 1.98 -7.35
CA ARG A 150 22.25 1.55 -6.55
C ARG A 150 21.77 1.02 -5.22
N LEU A 151 22.65 0.32 -4.51
CA LEU A 151 22.35 -0.11 -3.15
C LEU A 151 22.06 1.11 -2.27
N LEU A 152 20.93 1.08 -1.58
CA LEU A 152 20.48 2.12 -0.65
C LEU A 152 20.73 1.64 0.78
N GLN A 153 21.33 2.50 1.60
CA GLN A 153 21.45 2.27 3.03
C GLN A 153 20.37 3.11 3.71
N LEU A 154 19.28 2.45 4.08
CA LEU A 154 18.15 3.08 4.76
C LEU A 154 17.99 2.45 6.16
N PRO A 155 17.63 3.25 7.17
CA PRO A 155 17.36 2.73 8.50
C PRO A 155 16.10 1.87 8.45
N MET A 156 16.25 0.55 8.59
CA MET A 156 15.14 -0.39 8.59
C MET A 156 14.88 -0.86 10.01
N ARG A 157 13.62 -0.82 10.48
CA ARG A 157 13.24 -1.61 11.65
C ARG A 157 13.17 -3.08 11.24
N VAL A 158 13.85 -3.93 11.99
CA VAL A 158 13.69 -5.39 11.88
C VAL A 158 12.42 -5.76 12.65
N PRO A 159 11.41 -6.38 12.02
CA PRO A 159 10.23 -6.84 12.74
C PRO A 159 10.65 -7.85 13.81
N GLY A 160 10.54 -7.47 15.10
CA GLY A 160 10.89 -8.31 16.25
C GLY A 160 12.22 -8.00 16.95
N GLY A 161 12.95 -6.95 16.54
CA GLY A 161 14.11 -6.47 17.29
C GLY A 161 13.71 -5.37 18.28
N ASP A 162 13.70 -5.68 19.58
CA ASP A 162 13.78 -4.66 20.62
C ASP A 162 15.23 -4.16 20.68
N SER A 163 15.43 -2.88 20.35
CA SER A 163 16.49 -2.00 20.89
C SER A 163 16.44 -0.65 20.18
#